data_AF-U1PHG3-F1
#
_entry.id   AF-U1PHG3-F1
#
_cell.length_a   1.000
_cell.length_b   1.000
_cell.length_c   1.000
_cell.angle_alpha   90.00
_cell.angle_beta   90.00
_cell.angle_gamma   90.00
#
_symmetry.space_group_name_H-M   'P 1'
#
loop_
_entity.id
_entity.type
_entity.pdbx_description
1 polymer ?
#
loop_
_entity_poly.entity_id
_entity_poly.type
_entity_poly.pdbx_seq_one_letter_code
_entity_poly.pdbx_strand_id
1 'polypeptide(L)'
;MIHQLSPAEQAAALVSNPDLYDSLADEYETELEFYSTLRNNAQKSLETFEEYVRLRGIFLTRGPTEAIRSRIEDRLDRSLKNMVLGTSPRGRAYAVDTLSELEARRQTFQRLTIEIPSLLAVVQTTIEHLYDDVSSPTDVRQTCESLLAATPANQRDAIEYLSRVRLTEQLLASESPQADINTAVLQYLENVSLPRVDTEMTAAEYRQAAEERSPTDPDKQRLYEAALHADPSSARVSDYLYFTASNLIEDYRHGGDDITRAELIVARRQLQAVDRLHPESWDQTKQAYAESYRHIADAIEAGGGRWLSTHASNLPPEWWSVAEAYVRAAQAIDAVDMVRAIKYLSKSVRHAGHATDDWKTRKHLHRTAWATFDQFDPTVVAENPEQLRSAEEIETAITGTRSVHQCREFEASAHVAFEAGNYNTVHTASNRARSAAEQSPQEYIHLRELDAIETIATARQAEQRGEYETALKQYQQFDSEESHLQSGVTCHAQLCEIKQAVNDGRHNDALRIAHQGFNSESIIAIATEASCGVLRTELNDSSDLTATEQFLSINTDVVSTLSVVLRLLQAGGTATQLLQQQAAACFQNL
;
A
#
# COMPACT_ATOMS: atom_id res chain seq x y z
N MET A 1 -53.08 -9.46 10.23
CA MET A 1 -52.67 -10.19 9.00
C MET A 1 -51.35 -9.62 8.45
N ILE A 2 -50.37 -9.27 9.31
CA ILE A 2 -49.07 -8.71 8.88
C ILE A 2 -47.95 -9.80 8.89
N HIS A 3 -48.08 -10.81 9.76
CA HIS A 3 -47.14 -11.94 9.95
C HIS A 3 -46.97 -12.94 8.77
N GLN A 4 -47.33 -12.58 7.54
CA GLN A 4 -47.15 -13.46 6.35
C GLN A 4 -46.49 -12.75 5.16
N LEU A 5 -46.16 -11.47 5.28
CA LEU A 5 -45.54 -10.73 4.18
C LEU A 5 -44.06 -11.09 4.07
N SER A 6 -43.60 -11.37 2.85
CA SER A 6 -42.18 -11.48 2.54
C SER A 6 -41.46 -10.14 2.78
N PRO A 7 -40.12 -10.10 3.00
CA PRO A 7 -39.39 -8.85 3.20
C PRO A 7 -39.58 -7.80 2.09
N ALA A 8 -39.83 -8.23 0.85
CA ALA A 8 -40.14 -7.33 -0.24
C ALA A 8 -41.53 -6.69 -0.06
N GLU A 9 -42.55 -7.49 0.26
CA GLU A 9 -43.91 -6.99 0.51
C GLU A 9 -43.97 -6.10 1.76
N GLN A 10 -43.19 -6.43 2.80
CA GLN A 10 -43.02 -5.57 3.98
C GLN A 10 -42.42 -4.20 3.61
N ALA A 11 -41.43 -4.15 2.72
CA ALA A 11 -40.87 -2.89 2.24
C ALA A 11 -41.91 -2.02 1.51
N ALA A 12 -42.71 -2.62 0.62
CA ALA A 12 -43.79 -1.92 -0.09
C ALA A 12 -44.91 -1.45 0.86
N ALA A 13 -45.27 -2.28 1.85
CA ALA A 13 -46.23 -1.93 2.89
C ALA A 13 -45.73 -0.74 3.72
N LEU A 14 -44.45 -0.73 4.09
CA LEU A 14 -43.84 0.34 4.88
C LEU A 14 -43.78 1.66 4.11
N VAL A 15 -43.43 1.63 2.81
CA VAL A 15 -43.49 2.81 1.94
C VAL A 15 -44.92 3.36 1.85
N SER A 16 -45.93 2.48 1.77
CA SER A 16 -47.34 2.87 1.69
C SER A 16 -47.88 3.42 3.01
N ASN A 17 -47.51 2.79 4.12
CA ASN A 17 -47.93 3.16 5.47
C ASN A 17 -46.74 3.08 6.46
N PRO A 18 -46.05 4.22 6.71
CA PRO A 18 -44.92 4.26 7.64
C PRO A 18 -45.27 3.92 9.10
N ASP A 19 -46.55 3.99 9.49
CA ASP A 19 -46.99 3.66 10.86
C ASP A 19 -46.86 2.17 11.18
N LEU A 20 -46.59 1.33 10.18
CA LEU A 20 -46.32 -0.09 10.36
C LEU A 20 -44.92 -0.39 10.91
N TYR A 21 -44.04 0.61 11.03
CA TYR A 21 -42.62 0.44 11.37
C TYR A 21 -42.43 -0.43 12.62
N ASP A 22 -42.93 0.01 13.78
CA ASP A 22 -42.70 -0.66 15.06
C ASP A 22 -43.20 -2.11 15.02
N SER A 23 -44.40 -2.30 14.45
CA SER A 23 -45.01 -3.63 14.33
C SER A 23 -44.24 -4.61 13.43
N LEU A 24 -43.54 -4.10 12.42
CA LEU A 24 -42.70 -4.91 11.52
C LEU A 24 -41.31 -5.11 12.09
N ALA A 25 -40.75 -4.09 12.76
CA ALA A 25 -39.43 -4.16 13.37
C ALA A 25 -39.36 -5.20 14.50
N ASP A 26 -40.44 -5.35 15.27
CA ASP A 26 -40.57 -6.35 16.34
C ASP A 26 -40.45 -7.81 15.85
N GLU A 27 -40.57 -8.06 14.54
CA GLU A 27 -40.39 -9.40 13.95
C GLU A 27 -38.91 -9.78 13.75
N TYR A 28 -37.98 -8.85 13.97
CA TYR A 28 -36.53 -9.02 13.75
C TYR A 28 -35.75 -8.93 15.06
N GLU A 29 -34.54 -9.53 15.11
CA GLU A 29 -33.73 -9.48 16.34
C GLU A 29 -33.22 -8.07 16.62
N THR A 30 -32.96 -7.29 15.55
CA THR A 30 -32.55 -5.89 15.67
C THR A 30 -33.15 -5.02 14.55
N GLU A 31 -33.36 -3.74 14.83
CA GLU A 31 -33.80 -2.77 13.80
C GLU A 31 -32.79 -2.60 12.65
N LEU A 32 -31.51 -2.87 12.90
CA LEU A 32 -30.46 -2.88 11.87
C LEU A 32 -30.54 -4.10 10.95
N GLU A 33 -30.91 -5.25 11.48
CA GLU A 33 -31.23 -6.44 10.69
C GLU A 33 -32.48 -6.19 9.85
N PHE A 34 -33.53 -5.64 10.46
CA PHE A 34 -34.77 -5.23 9.77
C PHE A 34 -34.48 -4.31 8.59
N TYR A 35 -33.74 -3.22 8.84
CA TYR A 35 -33.27 -2.29 7.80
C TYR A 35 -32.52 -3.00 6.68
N SER A 36 -31.54 -3.84 7.03
CA SER A 36 -30.69 -4.52 6.05
C SER A 36 -31.48 -5.49 5.18
N THR A 37 -32.40 -6.24 5.79
CA THR A 37 -33.21 -7.27 5.14
C THR A 37 -34.21 -6.66 4.17
N LEU A 38 -34.95 -5.63 4.58
CA LEU A 38 -35.90 -4.93 3.70
C LEU A 38 -35.16 -4.21 2.58
N ARG A 39 -34.08 -3.47 2.90
CA ARG A 39 -33.25 -2.77 1.89
C ARG A 39 -32.72 -3.72 0.81
N ASN A 40 -32.32 -4.94 1.17
CA ASN A 40 -31.76 -5.91 0.23
C ASN A 40 -32.81 -6.58 -0.66
N ASN A 41 -34.10 -6.52 -0.29
CA ASN A 41 -35.20 -7.13 -1.03
C ASN A 41 -36.14 -6.11 -1.69
N ALA A 42 -36.01 -4.82 -1.34
CA ALA A 42 -36.89 -3.74 -1.79
C ALA A 42 -37.09 -3.68 -3.31
N GLN A 43 -36.06 -3.97 -4.11
CA GLN A 43 -36.14 -3.98 -5.58
C GLN A 43 -37.09 -5.03 -6.17
N LYS A 44 -37.58 -5.99 -5.37
CA LYS A 44 -38.54 -7.01 -5.83
C LYS A 44 -39.99 -6.50 -5.79
N SER A 45 -40.25 -5.37 -5.13
CA SER A 45 -41.60 -4.88 -4.83
C SER A 45 -41.75 -3.37 -4.96
N LEU A 46 -40.67 -2.59 -4.85
CA LEU A 46 -40.66 -1.15 -5.14
C LEU A 46 -40.35 -0.96 -6.62
N GLU A 47 -41.28 -0.35 -7.36
CA GLU A 47 -41.18 -0.19 -8.81
C GLU A 47 -40.38 1.06 -9.19
N THR A 48 -40.32 2.05 -8.30
CA THR A 48 -39.64 3.33 -8.55
C THR A 48 -38.48 3.58 -7.60
N PHE A 49 -37.51 4.34 -8.07
CA PHE A 49 -36.38 4.76 -7.25
C PHE A 49 -36.80 5.71 -6.12
N GLU A 50 -37.82 6.53 -6.35
CA GLU A 50 -38.39 7.44 -5.35
C GLU A 50 -38.98 6.66 -4.17
N GLU A 51 -39.66 5.54 -4.43
CA GLU A 51 -40.12 4.62 -3.38
C GLU A 51 -38.94 4.02 -2.61
N TYR A 52 -37.88 3.63 -3.32
CA TYR A 52 -36.67 3.11 -2.71
C TYR A 52 -35.96 4.14 -1.79
N VAL A 53 -35.91 5.40 -2.19
CA VAL A 53 -35.38 6.49 -1.33
C VAL A 53 -36.35 6.79 -0.18
N ARG A 54 -37.67 6.78 -0.43
CA ARG A 54 -38.69 6.97 0.61
C ARG A 54 -38.59 5.92 1.70
N LEU A 55 -38.36 4.65 1.34
CA LEU A 55 -38.10 3.58 2.30
C LEU A 55 -36.95 3.95 3.25
N ARG A 56 -35.83 4.43 2.71
CA ARG A 56 -34.67 4.89 3.52
C ARG A 56 -35.02 6.09 4.40
N GLY A 57 -35.84 7.01 3.92
CA GLY A 57 -36.32 8.14 4.72
C GLY A 57 -37.14 7.69 5.93
N ILE A 58 -37.97 6.66 5.78
CA ILE A 58 -38.73 6.08 6.91
C ILE A 58 -37.77 5.50 7.94
N PHE A 59 -36.80 4.70 7.50
CA PHE A 59 -35.78 4.11 8.36
C PHE A 59 -34.93 5.16 9.11
N LEU A 60 -34.56 6.26 8.45
CA LEU A 60 -33.85 7.37 9.10
C LEU A 60 -34.70 8.09 10.14
N THR A 61 -36.01 8.16 9.92
CA THR A 61 -36.94 8.87 10.80
C THR A 61 -37.34 8.06 12.01
N ARG A 62 -37.53 6.74 11.85
CA ARG A 62 -38.12 5.87 12.88
C ARG A 62 -37.15 4.86 13.49
N GLY A 63 -36.11 4.46 12.75
CA GLY A 63 -35.13 3.49 13.22
C GLY A 63 -33.94 4.13 13.93
N PRO A 64 -32.84 3.37 14.12
CA PRO A 64 -31.61 3.86 14.72
C PRO A 64 -30.89 4.81 13.75
N THR A 65 -31.32 6.08 13.76
CA THR A 65 -30.98 7.11 12.76
C THR A 65 -29.50 7.17 12.45
N GLU A 66 -28.64 7.26 13.47
CA GLU A 66 -27.20 7.43 13.28
C GLU A 66 -26.55 6.22 12.59
N ALA A 67 -26.87 5.02 13.06
CA ALA A 67 -26.34 3.79 12.49
C ALA A 67 -26.83 3.54 11.06
N ILE A 68 -28.07 3.94 10.74
CA ILE A 68 -28.61 3.86 9.39
C ILE A 68 -28.00 4.93 8.49
N ARG A 69 -27.85 6.16 9.00
CA ARG A 69 -27.22 7.28 8.29
C ARG A 69 -25.81 6.91 7.85
N SER A 70 -24.94 6.51 8.78
CA SER A 70 -23.57 6.07 8.48
C SER A 70 -23.56 4.97 7.41
N ARG A 71 -24.42 3.94 7.53
CA ARG A 71 -24.50 2.87 6.51
C ARG A 71 -24.95 3.34 5.12
N ILE A 72 -25.75 4.41 5.05
CA ILE A 72 -26.19 5.00 3.78
C ILE A 72 -25.04 5.80 3.18
N GLU A 73 -24.44 6.69 3.97
CA GLU A 73 -23.34 7.59 3.57
C GLU A 73 -22.12 6.78 3.10
N ASP A 74 -21.68 5.79 3.88
CA ASP A 74 -20.52 4.90 3.59
C ASP A 74 -20.65 4.07 2.30
N ARG A 75 -21.84 4.00 1.69
CA ARG A 75 -22.12 3.13 0.54
C ARG A 75 -22.83 3.84 -0.59
N LEU A 76 -23.01 5.14 -0.50
CA LEU A 76 -23.83 5.89 -1.45
C LEU A 76 -23.17 5.96 -2.83
N ASP A 77 -21.86 6.23 -2.86
CA ASP A 77 -21.00 6.19 -4.04
C ASP A 77 -21.14 4.84 -4.80
N ARG A 78 -20.97 3.71 -4.10
CA ARG A 78 -21.08 2.36 -4.66
C ARG A 78 -22.50 2.07 -5.11
N SER A 79 -23.51 2.57 -4.40
CA SER A 79 -24.90 2.40 -4.79
C SER A 79 -25.21 3.12 -6.10
N LEU A 80 -24.75 4.36 -6.25
CA LEU A 80 -24.94 5.17 -7.46
C LEU A 80 -24.13 4.59 -8.63
N LYS A 81 -22.88 4.21 -8.39
CA LYS A 81 -22.03 3.49 -9.35
C LYS A 81 -22.70 2.21 -9.87
N ASN A 82 -23.28 1.42 -8.97
CA ASN A 82 -23.97 0.18 -9.36
C ASN A 82 -25.23 0.43 -10.22
N MET A 83 -25.86 1.60 -10.13
CA MET A 83 -27.00 1.98 -10.98
C MET A 83 -26.55 2.29 -12.40
N VAL A 84 -25.34 2.82 -12.57
CA VAL A 84 -24.73 2.99 -13.89
C VAL A 84 -24.29 1.65 -14.46
N LEU A 85 -23.55 0.84 -13.68
CA LEU A 85 -22.95 -0.40 -14.19
C LEU A 85 -23.92 -1.59 -14.26
N GLY A 86 -25.08 -1.53 -13.60
CA GLY A 86 -26.02 -2.65 -13.54
C GLY A 86 -25.48 -3.91 -12.82
N THR A 87 -24.39 -3.79 -12.06
CA THR A 87 -23.67 -4.93 -11.48
C THR A 87 -24.35 -5.51 -10.22
N SER A 88 -25.32 -4.80 -9.64
CA SER A 88 -26.11 -5.29 -8.49
C SER A 88 -27.61 -5.43 -8.82
N PRO A 89 -28.38 -6.27 -8.12
CA PRO A 89 -29.84 -6.36 -8.33
C PRO A 89 -30.55 -5.01 -8.21
N ARG A 90 -30.13 -4.16 -7.27
CA ARG A 90 -30.65 -2.80 -7.10
C ARG A 90 -30.20 -1.87 -8.22
N GLY A 91 -28.95 -2.03 -8.66
CA GLY A 91 -28.41 -1.30 -9.80
C GLY A 91 -29.21 -1.55 -11.07
N ARG A 92 -29.60 -2.80 -11.33
CA ARG A 92 -30.45 -3.16 -12.48
C ARG A 92 -31.88 -2.66 -12.36
N ALA A 93 -32.46 -2.72 -11.16
CA ALA A 93 -33.83 -2.27 -10.94
C ALA A 93 -33.98 -0.74 -11.09
N TYR A 94 -32.92 0.00 -10.75
CA TYR A 94 -32.93 1.47 -10.78
C TYR A 94 -31.78 2.00 -11.65
N ALA A 95 -31.66 1.46 -12.86
CA ALA A 95 -30.59 1.79 -13.78
C ALA A 95 -30.57 3.29 -14.14
N VAL A 96 -29.38 3.77 -14.51
CA VAL A 96 -29.11 5.14 -14.93
C VAL A 96 -28.28 5.10 -16.20
N ASP A 97 -28.75 5.79 -17.23
CA ASP A 97 -28.10 5.78 -18.54
C ASP A 97 -27.36 7.09 -18.82
N THR A 98 -27.74 8.20 -18.16
CA THR A 98 -27.16 9.54 -18.40
C THR A 98 -26.62 10.21 -17.13
N LEU A 99 -25.68 11.15 -17.29
CA LEU A 99 -25.18 11.97 -16.16
C LEU A 99 -26.30 12.82 -15.53
N SER A 100 -27.25 13.30 -16.33
CA SER A 100 -28.41 14.04 -15.83
C SER A 100 -29.28 13.20 -14.90
N GLU A 101 -29.51 11.93 -15.26
CA GLU A 101 -30.22 10.98 -14.41
C GLU A 101 -29.41 10.65 -13.15
N LEU A 102 -28.09 10.44 -13.28
CA LEU A 102 -27.21 10.17 -12.14
C LEU A 102 -27.25 11.31 -11.12
N GLU A 103 -27.17 12.55 -11.60
CA GLU A 103 -27.31 13.74 -10.76
C GLU A 103 -28.70 13.81 -10.12
N ALA A 104 -29.77 13.50 -10.86
CA ALA A 104 -31.12 13.45 -10.29
C ALA A 104 -31.25 12.39 -9.19
N ARG A 105 -30.62 11.22 -9.34
CA ARG A 105 -30.57 10.18 -8.28
C ARG A 105 -29.82 10.71 -7.05
N ARG A 106 -28.66 11.33 -7.25
CA ARG A 106 -27.84 11.94 -6.19
C ARG A 106 -28.61 13.02 -5.42
N GLN A 107 -29.28 13.92 -6.12
CA GLN A 107 -30.12 14.98 -5.56
C GLN A 107 -31.34 14.45 -4.80
N THR A 108 -31.89 13.31 -5.25
CA THR A 108 -33.00 12.67 -4.54
C THR A 108 -32.55 12.09 -3.20
N PHE A 109 -31.33 11.53 -3.12
CA PHE A 109 -30.72 11.15 -1.84
C PHE A 109 -30.44 12.34 -0.93
N GLN A 110 -30.08 13.51 -1.48
CA GLN A 110 -29.86 14.73 -0.70
C GLN A 110 -31.07 15.11 0.18
N ARG A 111 -32.29 14.78 -0.27
CA ARG A 111 -33.53 15.03 0.47
C ARG A 111 -33.61 14.28 1.80
N LEU A 112 -32.77 13.26 2.00
CA LEU A 112 -32.66 12.51 3.24
C LEU A 112 -31.84 13.24 4.32
N THR A 113 -31.28 14.42 4.02
CA THR A 113 -30.43 15.20 4.95
C THR A 113 -29.21 14.39 5.42
N ILE A 114 -28.60 13.67 4.47
CA ILE A 114 -27.37 12.90 4.62
C ILE A 114 -26.24 13.58 3.84
N GLU A 115 -25.01 13.25 4.17
CA GLU A 115 -23.87 13.57 3.30
C GLU A 115 -23.99 12.80 1.97
N ILE A 116 -23.74 13.50 0.86
CA ILE A 116 -23.77 12.91 -0.47
C ILE A 116 -22.43 13.17 -1.16
N PRO A 117 -21.89 12.18 -1.90
CA PRO A 117 -20.70 12.41 -2.71
C PRO A 117 -20.98 13.47 -3.79
N SER A 118 -19.93 14.11 -4.29
CA SER A 118 -20.02 14.94 -5.50
C SER A 118 -20.31 14.07 -6.73
N LEU A 119 -20.84 14.66 -7.80
CA LEU A 119 -21.05 13.90 -9.04
C LEU A 119 -19.71 13.39 -9.61
N LEU A 120 -18.65 14.21 -9.52
CA LEU A 120 -17.30 13.84 -9.95
C LEU A 120 -16.81 12.58 -9.20
N ALA A 121 -16.97 12.53 -7.88
CA ALA A 121 -16.54 11.37 -7.08
C ALA A 121 -17.28 10.08 -7.52
N VAL A 122 -18.58 10.17 -7.80
CA VAL A 122 -19.37 9.03 -8.31
C VAL A 122 -18.90 8.60 -9.71
N VAL A 123 -18.57 9.56 -10.58
CA VAL A 123 -18.03 9.27 -11.91
C VAL A 123 -16.65 8.61 -11.82
N GLN A 124 -15.74 9.13 -10.99
CA GLN A 124 -14.42 8.53 -10.75
C GLN A 124 -14.55 7.09 -10.22
N THR A 125 -15.44 6.87 -9.24
CA THR A 125 -15.78 5.52 -8.71
C THR A 125 -16.25 4.59 -9.83
N THR A 126 -17.09 5.11 -10.75
CA THR A 126 -17.63 4.35 -11.88
C THR A 126 -16.55 4.00 -12.89
N ILE A 127 -15.68 4.96 -13.23
CA ILE A 127 -14.56 4.75 -14.14
C ILE A 127 -13.55 3.75 -13.56
N GLU A 128 -13.21 3.84 -12.27
CA GLU A 128 -12.33 2.87 -11.59
C GLU A 128 -12.84 1.44 -11.81
N HIS A 129 -14.12 1.20 -11.50
CA HIS A 129 -14.72 -0.13 -11.62
C HIS A 129 -14.92 -0.57 -13.07
N LEU A 130 -15.14 0.35 -14.03
CA LEU A 130 -15.20 -0.01 -15.45
C LEU A 130 -13.87 -0.59 -15.92
N TYR A 131 -12.74 -0.06 -15.47
CA TYR A 131 -11.43 -0.59 -15.83
C TYR A 131 -11.10 -1.91 -15.11
N ASP A 132 -11.69 -2.18 -13.95
CA ASP A 132 -11.50 -3.43 -13.22
C ASP A 132 -12.42 -4.57 -13.71
N ASP A 133 -13.70 -4.26 -13.92
CA ASP A 133 -14.74 -5.25 -14.22
C ASP A 133 -14.81 -5.57 -15.73
N VAL A 134 -14.25 -4.71 -16.60
CA VAL A 134 -14.42 -4.83 -18.05
C VAL A 134 -13.10 -5.06 -18.79
N SER A 135 -13.04 -6.13 -19.57
CA SER A 135 -11.83 -6.56 -20.28
C SER A 135 -11.53 -5.77 -21.58
N SER A 136 -12.40 -4.83 -22.00
CA SER A 136 -12.29 -4.17 -23.32
C SER A 136 -12.45 -2.63 -23.26
N PRO A 137 -11.55 -1.86 -23.90
CA PRO A 137 -11.71 -0.40 -24.14
C PRO A 137 -13.04 0.02 -24.77
N THR A 138 -13.69 -0.88 -25.52
CA THR A 138 -14.96 -0.57 -26.21
C THR A 138 -16.09 -0.29 -25.23
N ASP A 139 -16.14 -1.03 -24.13
CA ASP A 139 -17.24 -0.95 -23.16
C ASP A 139 -17.11 0.29 -22.27
N VAL A 140 -15.87 0.70 -21.96
CA VAL A 140 -15.58 1.98 -21.27
C VAL A 140 -16.10 3.13 -22.13
N ARG A 141 -15.73 3.16 -23.41
CA ARG A 141 -16.17 4.19 -24.35
C ARG A 141 -17.69 4.25 -24.48
N GLN A 142 -18.36 3.11 -24.66
CA GLN A 142 -19.82 3.05 -24.80
C GLN A 142 -20.53 3.56 -23.53
N THR A 143 -19.99 3.24 -22.34
CA THR A 143 -20.54 3.73 -21.08
C THR A 143 -20.36 5.25 -20.97
N CYS A 144 -19.19 5.78 -21.32
CA CYS A 144 -18.96 7.22 -21.36
C CYS A 144 -19.88 7.94 -22.37
N GLU A 145 -20.08 7.36 -23.56
CA GLU A 145 -20.99 7.90 -24.58
C GLU A 145 -22.44 7.95 -24.08
N SER A 146 -22.92 6.88 -23.45
CA SER A 146 -24.27 6.82 -22.88
C SER A 146 -24.46 7.87 -21.79
N LEU A 147 -23.52 7.93 -20.84
CA LEU A 147 -23.54 8.89 -19.75
C LEU A 147 -23.51 10.34 -20.24
N LEU A 148 -22.76 10.63 -21.31
CA LEU A 148 -22.67 11.98 -21.91
C LEU A 148 -23.85 12.35 -22.82
N ALA A 149 -24.79 11.44 -23.10
CA ALA A 149 -25.94 11.72 -23.97
C ALA A 149 -26.88 12.81 -23.40
N ALA A 150 -26.90 12.98 -22.07
CA ALA A 150 -27.53 14.12 -21.41
C ALA A 150 -26.73 14.53 -20.16
N THR A 151 -26.33 15.79 -20.09
CA THR A 151 -25.47 16.33 -19.02
C THR A 151 -26.20 17.35 -18.13
N PRO A 152 -25.98 17.34 -16.81
CA PRO A 152 -26.62 18.28 -15.90
C PRO A 152 -25.91 19.65 -15.91
N ALA A 153 -26.68 20.73 -15.75
CA ALA A 153 -26.11 22.07 -15.62
C ALA A 153 -25.26 22.20 -14.33
N ASN A 154 -24.20 23.01 -14.39
CA ASN A 154 -23.32 23.33 -13.25
C ASN A 154 -22.51 22.14 -12.69
N GLN A 155 -22.34 21.06 -13.44
CA GLN A 155 -21.51 19.91 -13.05
C GLN A 155 -20.31 19.73 -13.99
N ARG A 156 -19.63 20.83 -14.29
CA ARG A 156 -18.56 20.89 -15.31
C ARG A 156 -17.48 19.85 -15.07
N ASP A 157 -16.99 19.71 -13.84
CA ASP A 157 -15.83 18.87 -13.55
C ASP A 157 -16.11 17.38 -13.85
N ALA A 158 -17.32 16.90 -13.54
CA ALA A 158 -17.74 15.54 -13.87
C ALA A 158 -17.89 15.33 -15.40
N ILE A 159 -18.44 16.33 -16.10
CA ILE A 159 -18.64 16.30 -17.56
C ILE A 159 -17.29 16.34 -18.28
N GLU A 160 -16.40 17.22 -17.85
CA GLU A 160 -15.04 17.37 -18.37
C GLU A 160 -14.27 16.08 -18.19
N TYR A 161 -14.19 15.56 -16.94
CA TYR A 161 -13.50 14.31 -16.63
C TYR A 161 -14.00 13.16 -17.53
N LEU A 162 -15.32 12.96 -17.64
CA LEU A 162 -15.89 11.90 -18.45
C LEU A 162 -15.66 12.10 -19.96
N SER A 163 -15.76 13.35 -20.44
CA SER A 163 -15.50 13.69 -21.85
C SER A 163 -14.05 13.46 -22.22
N ARG A 164 -13.13 13.74 -21.29
CA ARG A 164 -11.69 13.46 -21.44
C ARG A 164 -11.38 11.97 -21.43
N VAL A 165 -12.05 11.18 -20.59
CA VAL A 165 -11.95 9.70 -20.63
C VAL A 165 -12.43 9.19 -21.99
N ARG A 166 -13.59 9.65 -22.48
CA ARG A 166 -14.10 9.27 -23.80
C ARG A 166 -13.13 9.64 -24.93
N LEU A 167 -12.63 10.87 -24.94
CA LEU A 167 -11.62 11.34 -25.91
C LEU A 167 -10.40 10.41 -25.92
N THR A 168 -9.88 10.10 -24.75
CA THR A 168 -8.71 9.21 -24.59
C THR A 168 -8.98 7.82 -25.16
N GLU A 169 -10.09 7.19 -24.77
CA GLU A 169 -10.41 5.83 -25.22
C GLU A 169 -10.80 5.78 -26.70
N GLN A 170 -11.37 6.85 -27.27
CA GLN A 170 -11.60 6.96 -28.72
C GLN A 170 -10.28 6.97 -29.50
N LEU A 171 -9.29 7.75 -29.06
CA LEU A 171 -7.96 7.78 -29.67
C LEU A 171 -7.23 6.44 -29.51
N LEU A 172 -7.36 5.77 -28.36
CA LEU A 172 -6.78 4.45 -28.11
C LEU A 172 -7.47 3.33 -28.89
N ALA A 173 -8.75 3.46 -29.25
CA ALA A 173 -9.46 2.47 -30.05
C ALA A 173 -9.30 2.68 -31.56
N SER A 174 -8.95 3.90 -32.01
CA SER A 174 -8.78 4.22 -33.43
C SER A 174 -7.63 3.45 -34.08
N GLU A 175 -7.83 2.96 -35.31
CA GLU A 175 -6.73 2.41 -36.14
C GLU A 175 -5.83 3.51 -36.72
N SER A 176 -6.35 4.74 -36.84
CA SER A 176 -5.63 5.92 -37.34
C SER A 176 -5.88 7.14 -36.45
N PRO A 177 -5.30 7.18 -35.23
CA PRO A 177 -5.62 8.20 -34.23
C PRO A 177 -5.39 9.63 -34.73
N GLN A 178 -4.38 9.85 -35.58
CA GLN A 178 -4.07 11.15 -36.15
C GLN A 178 -5.13 11.63 -37.17
N ALA A 179 -5.83 10.72 -37.85
CA ALA A 179 -6.94 11.09 -38.73
C ALA A 179 -8.23 11.37 -37.95
N ASP A 180 -8.44 10.63 -36.86
CA ASP A 180 -9.70 10.68 -36.09
C ASP A 180 -9.71 11.78 -35.01
N ILE A 181 -8.54 12.33 -34.66
CA ILE A 181 -8.39 13.32 -33.58
C ILE A 181 -9.30 14.54 -33.72
N ASN A 182 -9.50 15.05 -34.94
CA ASN A 182 -10.36 16.20 -35.18
C ASN A 182 -11.82 15.88 -34.84
N THR A 183 -12.28 14.67 -35.13
CA THR A 183 -13.64 14.24 -34.78
C THR A 183 -13.77 14.06 -33.26
N ALA A 184 -12.79 13.39 -32.65
CA ALA A 184 -12.80 13.12 -31.22
C ALA A 184 -12.75 14.41 -30.36
N VAL A 185 -11.92 15.37 -30.74
CA VAL A 185 -11.83 16.66 -30.03
C VAL A 185 -13.09 17.51 -30.22
N LEU A 186 -13.73 17.51 -31.40
CA LEU A 186 -14.99 18.22 -31.59
C LEU A 186 -16.09 17.67 -30.68
N GLN A 187 -16.19 16.36 -30.55
CA GLN A 187 -17.13 15.73 -29.61
C GLN A 187 -16.82 16.09 -28.15
N TYR A 188 -15.54 16.22 -27.77
CA TYR A 188 -15.16 16.73 -26.46
C TYR A 188 -15.67 18.17 -26.25
N LEU A 189 -15.44 19.06 -27.22
CA LEU A 189 -15.82 20.47 -27.14
C LEU A 189 -17.33 20.72 -27.22
N GLU A 190 -18.10 19.80 -27.80
CA GLU A 190 -19.58 19.83 -27.77
C GLU A 190 -20.14 19.70 -26.36
N ASN A 191 -19.46 18.93 -25.50
CA ASN A 191 -19.91 18.63 -24.13
C ASN A 191 -19.32 19.54 -23.08
N VAL A 192 -18.08 20.00 -23.30
CA VAL A 192 -17.33 20.76 -22.30
C VAL A 192 -17.38 22.23 -22.64
N SER A 193 -17.83 23.06 -21.70
CA SER A 193 -17.79 24.52 -21.86
C SER A 193 -16.38 25.05 -21.62
N LEU A 194 -16.01 26.15 -22.31
CA LEU A 194 -14.74 26.86 -22.09
C LEU A 194 -14.46 27.03 -20.58
N PRO A 195 -13.25 26.67 -20.09
CA PRO A 195 -12.88 26.89 -18.70
C PRO A 195 -12.91 28.37 -18.36
N ARG A 196 -13.18 28.70 -17.09
CA ARG A 196 -13.11 30.09 -16.64
C ARG A 196 -11.66 30.55 -16.62
N VAL A 197 -11.36 31.55 -17.43
CA VAL A 197 -10.06 32.21 -17.55
C VAL A 197 -10.27 33.72 -17.44
N ASP A 198 -9.33 34.42 -16.81
CA ASP A 198 -9.47 35.86 -16.49
C ASP A 198 -9.47 36.76 -17.73
N THR A 199 -8.71 36.35 -18.76
CA THR A 199 -8.54 37.12 -20.00
C THR A 199 -8.67 36.18 -21.20
N GLU A 200 -9.42 36.61 -22.22
CA GLU A 200 -9.47 35.94 -23.52
C GLU A 200 -8.13 36.13 -24.26
N MET A 201 -7.52 35.02 -24.68
CA MET A 201 -6.22 34.99 -25.35
C MET A 201 -6.26 34.06 -26.56
N THR A 202 -5.24 34.13 -27.41
CA THR A 202 -5.02 33.14 -28.47
C THR A 202 -4.53 31.81 -27.88
N ALA A 203 -4.67 30.72 -28.65
CA ALA A 203 -4.20 29.39 -28.22
C ALA A 203 -2.68 29.35 -27.92
N ALA A 204 -1.89 30.16 -28.63
CA ALA A 204 -0.45 30.27 -28.39
C ALA A 204 -0.16 30.98 -27.06
N GLU A 205 -0.84 32.09 -26.79
CA GLU A 205 -0.71 32.85 -25.55
C GLU A 205 -1.16 32.04 -24.33
N TYR A 206 -2.28 31.31 -24.42
CA TYR A 206 -2.72 30.43 -23.35
C TYR A 206 -1.69 29.36 -23.01
N ARG A 207 -1.10 28.72 -24.03
CA ARG A 207 -0.06 27.71 -23.81
C ARG A 207 1.20 28.31 -23.21
N GLN A 208 1.65 29.46 -23.71
CA GLN A 208 2.82 30.12 -23.14
C GLN A 208 2.56 30.47 -21.66
N ALA A 209 1.40 31.06 -21.35
CA ALA A 209 1.01 31.36 -19.98
C ALA A 209 0.96 30.10 -19.11
N ALA A 210 0.51 28.96 -19.65
CA ALA A 210 0.53 27.67 -18.95
C ALA A 210 1.96 27.18 -18.69
N GLU A 211 2.84 27.25 -19.70
CA GLU A 211 4.25 26.83 -19.60
C GLU A 211 5.01 27.62 -18.53
N GLU A 212 4.67 28.91 -18.34
CA GLU A 212 5.24 29.79 -17.30
C GLU A 212 4.74 29.49 -15.88
N ARG A 213 3.64 28.74 -15.71
CA ARG A 213 3.12 28.35 -14.37
C ARG A 213 3.88 27.17 -13.78
N SER A 214 3.92 27.11 -12.44
CA SER A 214 4.37 25.92 -11.69
C SER A 214 3.55 24.69 -12.11
N PRO A 215 4.12 23.47 -12.15
CA PRO A 215 3.35 22.25 -12.36
C PRO A 215 2.15 22.16 -11.41
N THR A 216 2.34 22.45 -10.13
CA THR A 216 1.31 22.38 -9.08
C THR A 216 0.27 23.51 -9.11
N ASP A 217 0.35 24.44 -10.07
CA ASP A 217 -0.62 25.53 -10.20
C ASP A 217 -1.93 25.00 -10.82
N PRO A 218 -3.08 25.05 -10.11
CA PRO A 218 -4.36 24.56 -10.62
C PRO A 218 -4.84 25.31 -11.87
N ASP A 219 -4.37 26.55 -12.11
CA ASP A 219 -4.71 27.30 -13.32
C ASP A 219 -4.00 26.78 -14.55
N LYS A 220 -2.88 26.05 -14.40
CA LYS A 220 -2.10 25.53 -15.53
C LYS A 220 -2.92 24.58 -16.40
N GLN A 221 -3.71 23.69 -15.79
CA GLN A 221 -4.61 22.79 -16.52
C GLN A 221 -5.69 23.56 -17.27
N ARG A 222 -6.29 24.58 -16.62
CA ARG A 222 -7.32 25.43 -17.23
C ARG A 222 -6.79 26.17 -18.44
N LEU A 223 -5.53 26.63 -18.41
CA LEU A 223 -4.90 27.31 -19.53
C LEU A 223 -4.63 26.36 -20.71
N TYR A 224 -4.16 25.13 -20.47
CA TYR A 224 -4.04 24.13 -21.54
C TYR A 224 -5.40 23.76 -22.16
N GLU A 225 -6.43 23.64 -21.32
CA GLU A 225 -7.79 23.42 -21.79
C GLU A 225 -8.32 24.62 -22.60
N ALA A 226 -8.10 25.86 -22.15
CA ALA A 226 -8.47 27.07 -22.89
C ALA A 226 -7.74 27.14 -24.24
N ALA A 227 -6.47 26.75 -24.30
CA ALA A 227 -5.71 26.65 -25.55
C ALA A 227 -6.35 25.63 -26.52
N LEU A 228 -6.84 24.50 -26.01
CA LEU A 228 -7.55 23.49 -26.80
C LEU A 228 -8.88 24.00 -27.36
N HIS A 229 -9.63 24.77 -26.57
CA HIS A 229 -10.86 25.42 -27.03
C HIS A 229 -10.60 26.46 -28.13
N ALA A 230 -9.51 27.23 -28.01
CA ALA A 230 -9.15 28.25 -28.99
C ALA A 230 -8.59 27.66 -30.30
N ASP A 231 -7.94 26.50 -30.24
CA ASP A 231 -7.39 25.78 -31.39
C ASP A 231 -7.49 24.24 -31.18
N PRO A 232 -8.50 23.56 -31.73
CA PRO A 232 -8.70 22.12 -31.56
C PRO A 232 -7.77 21.27 -32.45
N SER A 233 -6.48 21.62 -32.51
CA SER A 233 -5.50 20.89 -33.31
C SER A 233 -4.90 19.69 -32.57
N SER A 234 -4.37 18.70 -33.32
CA SER A 234 -3.72 17.51 -32.76
C SER A 234 -2.61 17.86 -31.75
N ALA A 235 -1.84 18.92 -32.02
CA ALA A 235 -0.82 19.41 -31.10
C ALA A 235 -1.41 19.87 -29.76
N ARG A 236 -2.55 20.58 -29.77
CA ARG A 236 -3.21 21.07 -28.54
C ARG A 236 -3.86 19.95 -27.75
N VAL A 237 -4.48 18.99 -28.42
CA VAL A 237 -5.00 17.78 -27.77
C VAL A 237 -3.86 17.05 -27.07
N SER A 238 -2.73 16.85 -27.77
CA SER A 238 -1.56 16.17 -27.21
C SER A 238 -0.99 16.90 -26.00
N ASP A 239 -0.84 18.23 -26.09
CA ASP A 239 -0.37 19.06 -24.98
C ASP A 239 -1.31 18.99 -23.77
N TYR A 240 -2.63 19.06 -24.00
CA TYR A 240 -3.65 19.00 -22.97
C TYR A 240 -3.69 17.65 -22.24
N LEU A 241 -3.70 16.54 -22.98
CA LEU A 241 -3.72 15.18 -22.41
C LEU A 241 -2.41 14.89 -21.66
N TYR A 242 -1.26 15.26 -22.24
CA TYR A 242 0.04 15.12 -21.60
C TYR A 242 0.12 15.90 -20.29
N PHE A 243 -0.28 17.18 -20.30
CA PHE A 243 -0.17 18.01 -19.12
C PHE A 243 -1.09 17.50 -18.01
N THR A 244 -2.34 17.16 -18.33
CA THR A 244 -3.30 16.65 -17.36
C THR A 244 -2.77 15.38 -16.67
N ALA A 245 -2.21 14.44 -17.45
CA ALA A 245 -1.63 13.22 -16.92
C ALA A 245 -0.37 13.45 -16.10
N SER A 246 0.59 14.20 -16.63
CA SER A 246 1.88 14.45 -15.96
C SER A 246 1.72 15.28 -14.69
N ASN A 247 0.78 16.23 -14.66
CA ASN A 247 0.49 17.01 -13.47
C ASN A 247 0.00 16.13 -12.31
N LEU A 248 -0.95 15.23 -12.58
CA LEU A 248 -1.44 14.28 -11.57
C LEU A 248 -0.30 13.42 -11.01
N ILE A 249 0.59 12.94 -11.89
CA ILE A 249 1.72 12.10 -11.49
C ILE A 249 2.73 12.91 -10.66
N GLU A 250 3.00 14.16 -11.02
CA GLU A 250 3.88 15.03 -10.23
C GLU A 250 3.29 15.38 -8.87
N ASP A 251 2.00 15.71 -8.81
CA ASP A 251 1.31 15.98 -7.54
C ASP A 251 1.43 14.78 -6.59
N TYR A 252 1.19 13.56 -7.09
CA TYR A 252 1.38 12.33 -6.29
C TYR A 252 2.82 12.18 -5.78
N ARG A 253 3.81 12.45 -6.64
CA ARG A 253 5.22 12.36 -6.30
C ARG A 253 5.64 13.40 -5.27
N HIS A 254 4.97 14.55 -5.24
CA HIS A 254 5.24 15.66 -4.33
C HIS A 254 4.42 15.63 -3.04
N GLY A 255 3.53 14.65 -2.88
CA GLY A 255 2.81 14.45 -1.64
C GLY A 255 1.33 14.78 -1.67
N GLY A 256 0.74 14.97 -2.85
CA GLY A 256 -0.71 15.05 -2.99
C GLY A 256 -1.38 13.78 -2.46
N ASP A 257 -2.32 13.95 -1.52
CA ASP A 257 -3.01 12.85 -0.83
C ASP A 257 -4.44 12.62 -1.37
N ASP A 258 -4.97 13.51 -2.21
CA ASP A 258 -6.35 13.46 -2.75
C ASP A 258 -6.45 12.80 -4.13
N ILE A 259 -5.43 12.06 -4.56
CA ILE A 259 -5.38 11.46 -5.90
C ILE A 259 -6.10 10.12 -5.90
N THR A 260 -7.09 9.97 -6.76
CA THR A 260 -7.85 8.72 -6.87
C THR A 260 -7.17 7.72 -7.80
N ARG A 261 -7.39 6.43 -7.56
CA ARG A 261 -6.93 5.37 -8.48
C ARG A 261 -7.49 5.55 -9.90
N ALA A 262 -8.75 5.98 -10.02
CA ALA A 262 -9.39 6.26 -11.29
C ALA A 262 -8.58 7.27 -12.13
N GLU A 263 -8.11 8.35 -11.50
CA GLU A 263 -7.29 9.37 -12.17
C GLU A 263 -5.95 8.82 -12.62
N LEU A 264 -5.30 7.95 -11.84
CA LEU A 264 -4.04 7.31 -12.23
C LEU A 264 -4.21 6.40 -13.46
N ILE A 265 -5.28 5.60 -13.48
CA ILE A 265 -5.61 4.75 -14.64
C ILE A 265 -5.83 5.62 -15.88
N VAL A 266 -6.60 6.71 -15.74
CA VAL A 266 -6.88 7.64 -16.84
C VAL A 266 -5.62 8.37 -17.29
N ALA A 267 -4.76 8.84 -16.38
CA ALA A 267 -3.49 9.50 -16.71
C ALA A 267 -2.58 8.58 -17.52
N ARG A 268 -2.50 7.30 -17.16
CA ARG A 268 -1.78 6.31 -17.98
C ARG A 268 -2.36 6.19 -19.39
N ARG A 269 -3.68 6.06 -19.50
CA ARG A 269 -4.38 5.94 -20.80
C ARG A 269 -4.17 7.19 -21.66
N GLN A 270 -4.17 8.37 -21.05
CA GLN A 270 -3.87 9.64 -21.73
C GLN A 270 -2.47 9.65 -22.31
N LEU A 271 -1.46 9.23 -21.54
CA LEU A 271 -0.08 9.16 -22.03
C LEU A 271 0.07 8.13 -23.15
N GLN A 272 -0.64 6.99 -23.08
CA GLN A 272 -0.71 6.02 -24.18
C GLN A 272 -1.37 6.61 -25.42
N ALA A 273 -2.46 7.37 -25.27
CA ALA A 273 -3.13 8.03 -26.40
C ALA A 273 -2.20 9.04 -27.08
N VAL A 274 -1.47 9.82 -26.28
CA VAL A 274 -0.49 10.79 -26.76
C VAL A 274 0.66 10.12 -27.51
N ASP A 275 1.18 9.00 -27.00
CA ASP A 275 2.21 8.21 -27.69
C ASP A 275 1.72 7.77 -29.08
N ARG A 276 0.48 7.29 -29.19
CA ARG A 276 -0.11 6.89 -30.48
C ARG A 276 -0.33 8.04 -31.47
N LEU A 277 -0.45 9.28 -30.99
CA LEU A 277 -0.57 10.46 -31.86
C LEU A 277 0.75 10.88 -32.49
N HIS A 278 1.89 10.49 -31.89
CA HIS A 278 3.23 10.89 -32.30
C HIS A 278 3.32 12.39 -32.66
N PRO A 279 3.17 13.31 -31.69
CA PRO A 279 3.04 14.73 -31.99
C PRO A 279 4.33 15.26 -32.64
N GLU A 280 4.25 15.68 -33.91
CA GLU A 280 5.40 16.19 -34.67
C GLU A 280 6.07 17.41 -34.04
N SER A 281 5.33 18.15 -33.19
CA SER A 281 5.80 19.35 -32.49
C SER A 281 6.61 19.05 -31.23
N TRP A 282 6.70 17.79 -30.81
CA TRP A 282 7.38 17.42 -29.58
C TRP A 282 8.85 17.14 -29.81
N ASP A 283 9.69 17.78 -29.02
CA ASP A 283 11.11 17.45 -28.95
C ASP A 283 11.34 16.12 -28.22
N GLN A 284 12.57 15.60 -28.34
CA GLN A 284 13.00 14.37 -27.71
C GLN A 284 12.90 14.43 -26.17
N THR A 285 13.07 15.61 -25.58
CA THR A 285 12.92 15.82 -24.14
C THR A 285 11.49 15.51 -23.71
N LYS A 286 10.49 16.13 -24.33
CA LYS A 286 9.09 15.93 -23.99
C LYS A 286 8.64 14.49 -24.23
N GLN A 287 9.13 13.85 -25.29
CA GLN A 287 8.88 12.44 -25.57
C GLN A 287 9.43 11.53 -24.45
N ALA A 288 10.69 11.73 -24.05
CA ALA A 288 11.32 11.00 -22.95
C ALA A 288 10.55 11.15 -21.62
N TYR A 289 10.11 12.38 -21.32
CA TYR A 289 9.28 12.64 -20.13
C TYR A 289 7.92 11.93 -20.20
N ALA A 290 7.23 11.96 -21.34
CA ALA A 290 5.94 11.30 -21.51
C ALA A 290 6.05 9.77 -21.35
N GLU A 291 7.07 9.16 -21.96
CA GLU A 291 7.32 7.73 -21.82
C GLU A 291 7.68 7.37 -20.38
N SER A 292 8.51 8.19 -19.72
CA SER A 292 8.86 8.01 -18.31
C SER A 292 7.64 8.08 -17.40
N TYR A 293 6.79 9.11 -17.55
CA TYR A 293 5.57 9.26 -16.75
C TYR A 293 4.60 8.11 -16.91
N ARG A 294 4.49 7.52 -18.11
CA ARG A 294 3.63 6.35 -18.34
C ARG A 294 4.04 5.19 -17.42
N HIS A 295 5.34 4.93 -17.33
CA HIS A 295 5.88 3.90 -16.43
C HIS A 295 5.76 4.28 -14.95
N ILE A 296 5.86 5.56 -14.61
CA ILE A 296 5.61 6.01 -13.23
C ILE A 296 4.14 5.83 -12.83
N ALA A 297 3.19 6.11 -13.73
CA ALA A 297 1.77 5.86 -13.46
C ALA A 297 1.51 4.36 -13.18
N ASP A 298 2.10 3.47 -13.97
CA ASP A 298 2.06 2.01 -13.72
C ASP A 298 2.63 1.65 -12.34
N ALA A 299 3.80 2.22 -11.99
CA ALA A 299 4.45 1.96 -10.72
C ALA A 299 3.62 2.45 -9.52
N ILE A 300 2.94 3.61 -9.66
CA ILE A 300 2.09 4.16 -8.60
C ILE A 300 0.84 3.31 -8.42
N GLU A 301 0.17 2.94 -9.52
CA GLU A 301 -1.03 2.09 -9.48
C GLU A 301 -0.72 0.73 -8.85
N ALA A 302 0.35 0.05 -9.29
CA ALA A 302 0.74 -1.27 -8.76
C ALA A 302 1.28 -1.22 -7.32
N GLY A 303 1.70 -0.05 -6.84
CA GLY A 303 2.35 0.13 -5.56
C GLY A 303 1.43 0.13 -4.33
N GLY A 304 0.12 -0.05 -4.51
CA GLY A 304 -0.85 -0.05 -3.40
C GLY A 304 -0.75 1.21 -2.53
N GLY A 305 -0.44 2.35 -3.15
CA GLY A 305 0.08 3.56 -2.52
C GLY A 305 -0.96 4.42 -1.78
N ARG A 306 -0.64 5.71 -1.61
CA ARG A 306 -1.48 6.70 -0.89
C ARG A 306 -2.76 7.11 -1.63
N TRP A 307 -2.92 6.65 -2.87
CA TRP A 307 -4.08 7.03 -3.67
C TRP A 307 -5.37 6.49 -3.07
N LEU A 308 -6.45 7.24 -3.24
CA LEU A 308 -7.76 6.88 -2.76
C LEU A 308 -8.40 5.88 -3.72
N SER A 309 -8.92 4.77 -3.18
CA SER A 309 -9.70 3.81 -3.94
C SER A 309 -11.00 3.50 -3.24
N THR A 310 -12.02 3.27 -4.06
CA THR A 310 -13.36 2.91 -3.59
C THR A 310 -13.54 1.40 -3.42
N HIS A 311 -12.48 0.61 -3.60
CA HIS A 311 -12.47 -0.83 -3.31
C HIS A 311 -12.71 -1.12 -1.82
N ALA A 312 -13.28 -2.29 -1.54
CA ALA A 312 -13.54 -2.73 -0.16
C ALA A 312 -12.26 -3.12 0.59
N SER A 313 -11.18 -3.37 -0.14
CA SER A 313 -9.85 -3.67 0.37
C SER A 313 -8.82 -3.01 -0.52
N ASN A 314 -7.81 -2.36 0.06
CA ASN A 314 -6.65 -1.90 -0.70
C ASN A 314 -6.03 -3.11 -1.40
N LEU A 315 -5.79 -2.98 -2.71
CA LEU A 315 -5.08 -4.01 -3.46
C LEU A 315 -3.65 -4.13 -2.88
N PRO A 316 -3.19 -5.35 -2.58
CA PRO A 316 -1.84 -5.53 -2.08
C PRO A 316 -0.83 -5.06 -3.14
N PRO A 317 0.28 -4.42 -2.73
CA PRO A 317 1.27 -3.91 -3.66
C PRO A 317 1.97 -5.04 -4.42
N GLU A 318 2.11 -4.89 -5.74
CA GLU A 318 2.88 -5.79 -6.58
C GLU A 318 4.34 -5.30 -6.70
N TRP A 319 5.11 -5.47 -5.63
CA TRP A 319 6.42 -4.83 -5.51
C TRP A 319 7.42 -5.13 -6.65
N TRP A 320 7.35 -6.31 -7.27
CA TRP A 320 8.15 -6.62 -8.46
C TRP A 320 7.72 -5.80 -9.68
N SER A 321 6.41 -5.74 -9.98
CA SER A 321 5.84 -4.92 -11.04
C SER A 321 6.21 -3.45 -10.87
N VAL A 322 6.15 -2.94 -9.62
CA VAL A 322 6.56 -1.57 -9.27
C VAL A 322 8.05 -1.35 -9.56
N ALA A 323 8.90 -2.29 -9.15
CA ALA A 323 10.34 -2.19 -9.37
C ALA A 323 10.68 -2.14 -10.87
N GLU A 324 10.09 -3.01 -11.69
CA GLU A 324 10.27 -3.03 -13.14
C GLU A 324 9.81 -1.73 -13.80
N ALA A 325 8.65 -1.22 -13.39
CA ALA A 325 8.11 0.02 -13.93
C ALA A 325 9.05 1.21 -13.64
N TYR A 326 9.64 1.31 -12.45
CA TYR A 326 10.64 2.33 -12.15
C TYR A 326 11.94 2.18 -12.96
N VAL A 327 12.36 0.96 -13.32
CA VAL A 327 13.51 0.76 -14.23
C VAL A 327 13.19 1.31 -15.61
N ARG A 328 12.02 0.96 -16.16
CA ARG A 328 11.60 1.45 -17.48
C ARG A 328 11.45 2.97 -17.50
N ALA A 329 10.91 3.54 -16.42
CA ALA A 329 10.83 4.99 -16.26
C ALA A 329 12.21 5.67 -16.26
N ALA A 330 13.22 5.02 -15.66
CA ALA A 330 14.59 5.52 -15.67
C ALA A 330 15.22 5.41 -17.07
N GLN A 331 15.07 4.27 -17.74
CA GLN A 331 15.57 4.05 -19.10
C GLN A 331 14.98 5.03 -20.12
N ALA A 332 13.72 5.43 -19.95
CA ALA A 332 13.07 6.38 -20.82
C ALA A 332 13.61 7.82 -20.68
N ILE A 333 14.24 8.17 -19.56
CA ILE A 333 14.62 9.55 -19.23
C ILE A 333 16.13 9.77 -19.02
N ASP A 334 16.94 8.71 -18.96
CA ASP A 334 18.35 8.79 -18.59
C ASP A 334 19.19 9.70 -19.49
N ALA A 335 18.90 9.72 -20.79
CA ALA A 335 19.57 10.58 -21.76
C ALA A 335 19.32 12.07 -21.51
N VAL A 336 18.16 12.43 -20.95
CA VAL A 336 17.66 13.81 -20.86
C VAL A 336 17.70 14.37 -19.44
N ASP A 337 17.34 13.58 -18.42
CA ASP A 337 17.38 13.95 -17.00
C ASP A 337 17.92 12.79 -16.16
N MET A 338 19.25 12.70 -16.09
CA MET A 338 19.95 11.66 -15.33
C MET A 338 19.62 11.72 -13.83
N VAL A 339 19.36 12.92 -13.28
CA VAL A 339 18.99 13.07 -11.87
C VAL A 339 17.68 12.33 -11.58
N ARG A 340 16.68 12.44 -12.46
CA ARG A 340 15.44 11.67 -12.36
C ARG A 340 15.68 10.18 -12.55
N ALA A 341 16.48 9.79 -13.54
CA ALA A 341 16.80 8.38 -13.80
C ALA A 341 17.44 7.71 -12.57
N ILE A 342 18.45 8.34 -11.94
CA ILE A 342 19.08 7.86 -10.71
C ILE A 342 18.05 7.70 -9.58
N LYS A 343 17.18 8.70 -9.38
CA LYS A 343 16.12 8.63 -8.36
C LYS A 343 15.13 7.49 -8.62
N TYR A 344 14.79 7.22 -9.87
CA TYR A 344 13.91 6.11 -10.26
C TYR A 344 14.57 4.75 -10.10
N LEU A 345 15.85 4.59 -10.49
CA LEU A 345 16.62 3.37 -10.22
C LEU A 345 16.73 3.11 -8.72
N SER A 346 16.96 4.15 -7.91
CA SER A 346 16.97 4.03 -6.45
C SER A 346 15.64 3.53 -5.90
N LYS A 347 14.51 4.10 -6.37
CA LYS A 347 13.17 3.63 -6.01
C LYS A 347 12.94 2.18 -6.43
N SER A 348 13.33 1.80 -7.65
CA SER A 348 13.22 0.44 -8.15
C SER A 348 13.86 -0.58 -7.21
N VAL A 349 15.13 -0.36 -6.82
CA VAL A 349 15.85 -1.28 -5.91
C VAL A 349 15.19 -1.34 -4.54
N ARG A 350 14.68 -0.21 -4.01
CA ARG A 350 13.93 -0.22 -2.74
C ARG A 350 12.66 -1.06 -2.82
N HIS A 351 11.91 -0.94 -3.92
CA HIS A 351 10.71 -1.77 -4.14
C HIS A 351 11.05 -3.25 -4.35
N ALA A 352 12.12 -3.57 -5.08
CA ALA A 352 12.64 -4.95 -5.18
C ALA A 352 13.03 -5.50 -3.79
N GLY A 353 13.60 -4.67 -2.92
CA GLY A 353 13.86 -5.01 -1.52
C GLY A 353 12.59 -5.32 -0.72
N HIS A 354 11.48 -4.64 -0.98
CA HIS A 354 10.18 -4.96 -0.39
C HIS A 354 9.52 -6.22 -0.96
N ALA A 355 9.88 -6.62 -2.18
CA ALA A 355 9.37 -7.81 -2.84
C ALA A 355 9.98 -9.13 -2.33
N THR A 356 11.00 -9.07 -1.48
CA THR A 356 11.67 -10.23 -0.88
C THR A 356 11.60 -10.15 0.64
N ASP A 357 11.39 -11.29 1.31
CA ASP A 357 11.41 -11.40 2.77
C ASP A 357 12.81 -11.80 3.31
N ASP A 358 13.75 -12.16 2.45
CA ASP A 358 15.10 -12.57 2.86
C ASP A 358 16.03 -11.37 3.06
N TRP A 359 16.49 -11.17 4.30
CA TRP A 359 17.42 -10.11 4.67
C TRP A 359 18.79 -10.24 3.98
N LYS A 360 19.26 -11.44 3.64
CA LYS A 360 20.54 -11.60 2.91
C LYS A 360 20.42 -11.07 1.48
N THR A 361 19.31 -11.38 0.81
CA THR A 361 18.98 -10.85 -0.51
C THR A 361 18.83 -9.33 -0.45
N ARG A 362 18.08 -8.78 0.52
CA ARG A 362 17.96 -7.31 0.71
C ARG A 362 19.34 -6.65 0.86
N LYS A 363 20.19 -7.20 1.73
CA LYS A 363 21.56 -6.71 1.92
C LYS A 363 22.34 -6.70 0.61
N HIS A 364 22.31 -7.80 -0.15
CA HIS A 364 23.04 -7.90 -1.41
C HIS A 364 22.52 -6.89 -2.45
N LEU A 365 21.20 -6.76 -2.60
CA LEU A 365 20.56 -5.80 -3.49
C LEU A 365 21.02 -4.36 -3.21
N HIS A 366 20.92 -3.93 -1.95
CA HIS A 366 21.30 -2.57 -1.57
C HIS A 366 22.80 -2.33 -1.69
N ARG A 367 23.63 -3.33 -1.36
CA ARG A 367 25.09 -3.23 -1.55
C ARG A 367 25.47 -3.06 -3.02
N THR A 368 24.90 -3.89 -3.89
CA THR A 368 25.15 -3.83 -5.32
C THR A 368 24.70 -2.49 -5.88
N ALA A 369 23.54 -1.98 -5.45
CA ALA A 369 23.00 -0.72 -5.94
C ALA A 369 23.93 0.47 -5.69
N TRP A 370 24.39 0.71 -4.45
CA TRP A 370 25.29 1.85 -4.21
C TRP A 370 26.67 1.66 -4.87
N ALA A 371 27.15 0.41 -5.00
CA ALA A 371 28.38 0.13 -5.72
C ALA A 371 28.26 0.41 -7.23
N THR A 372 27.08 0.22 -7.82
CA THR A 372 26.77 0.60 -9.20
C THR A 372 26.68 2.12 -9.34
N PHE A 373 26.04 2.82 -8.40
CA PHE A 373 25.96 4.29 -8.45
C PHE A 373 27.34 4.95 -8.33
N ASP A 374 28.26 4.39 -7.54
CA ASP A 374 29.65 4.85 -7.41
C ASP A 374 30.48 4.70 -8.71
N GLN A 375 30.00 3.97 -9.71
CA GLN A 375 30.69 3.80 -11.00
C GLN A 375 30.29 4.85 -12.05
N PHE A 376 29.26 5.65 -11.79
CA PHE A 376 28.87 6.72 -12.70
C PHE A 376 29.86 7.88 -12.60
N ASP A 377 30.38 8.30 -13.76
CA ASP A 377 31.14 9.55 -13.87
C ASP A 377 30.18 10.70 -14.22
N PRO A 378 29.90 11.63 -13.29
CA PRO A 378 28.98 12.74 -13.53
C PRO A 378 29.41 13.65 -14.67
N THR A 379 30.73 13.76 -14.91
CA THR A 379 31.28 14.64 -15.94
C THR A 379 31.00 14.08 -17.33
N VAL A 380 31.26 12.79 -17.54
CA VAL A 380 31.00 12.10 -18.81
C VAL A 380 29.51 12.09 -19.15
N VAL A 381 28.64 11.92 -18.15
CA VAL A 381 27.19 11.96 -18.39
C VAL A 381 26.70 13.36 -18.75
N ALA A 382 27.23 14.40 -18.10
CA ALA A 382 26.86 15.79 -18.37
C ALA A 382 27.39 16.31 -19.72
N GLU A 383 28.38 15.65 -20.34
CA GLU A 383 28.85 15.98 -21.68
C GLU A 383 27.86 15.61 -22.80
N ASN A 384 26.83 14.80 -22.50
CA ASN A 384 25.78 14.52 -23.47
C ASN A 384 24.99 15.81 -23.78
N PRO A 385 24.93 16.27 -25.05
CA PRO A 385 24.22 17.50 -25.42
C PRO A 385 22.71 17.48 -25.17
N GLU A 386 22.10 16.30 -24.99
CA GLU A 386 20.68 16.16 -24.64
C GLU A 386 20.42 16.26 -23.13
N GLN A 387 21.48 16.23 -22.31
CA GLN A 387 21.37 16.25 -20.85
C GLN A 387 21.00 17.64 -20.35
N LEU A 388 19.95 17.72 -19.51
CA LEU A 388 19.49 18.97 -18.90
C LEU A 388 20.15 19.27 -17.54
N ARG A 389 20.88 18.30 -16.98
CA ARG A 389 21.46 18.35 -15.65
C ARG A 389 22.96 18.57 -15.69
N SER A 390 23.44 19.45 -14.83
CA SER A 390 24.86 19.68 -14.62
C SER A 390 25.53 18.49 -13.90
N ALA A 391 26.86 18.36 -14.04
CA ALA A 391 27.63 17.34 -13.35
C ALA A 391 27.46 17.40 -11.82
N GLU A 392 27.35 18.61 -11.25
CA GLU A 392 27.13 18.83 -9.81
C GLU A 392 25.75 18.32 -9.35
N GLU A 393 24.69 18.58 -10.12
CA GLU A 393 23.35 18.05 -9.82
C GLU A 393 23.34 16.51 -9.87
N ILE A 394 24.04 15.92 -10.83
CA ILE A 394 24.17 14.46 -10.99
C ILE A 394 24.96 13.87 -9.81
N GLU A 395 26.10 14.45 -9.46
CA GLU A 395 26.92 14.04 -8.31
C GLU A 395 26.13 14.10 -6.99
N THR A 396 25.34 15.15 -6.81
CA THR A 396 24.44 15.30 -5.66
C THR A 396 23.40 14.18 -5.62
N ALA A 397 22.81 13.84 -6.76
CA ALA A 397 21.82 12.75 -6.86
C ALA A 397 22.44 11.37 -6.57
N ILE A 398 23.66 11.11 -7.06
CA ILE A 398 24.43 9.90 -6.79
C ILE A 398 24.72 9.79 -5.29
N THR A 399 25.28 10.85 -4.69
CA THR A 399 25.64 10.89 -3.27
C THR A 399 24.43 10.66 -2.38
N GLY A 400 23.32 11.35 -2.64
CA GLY A 400 22.09 11.16 -1.88
C GLY A 400 21.52 9.74 -2.00
N THR A 401 21.56 9.18 -3.20
CA THR A 401 21.11 7.80 -3.47
C THR A 401 22.00 6.77 -2.78
N ARG A 402 23.33 6.98 -2.81
CA ARG A 402 24.30 6.14 -2.11
C ARG A 402 23.98 6.05 -0.61
N SER A 403 23.77 7.17 0.06
CA SER A 403 23.44 7.19 1.50
C SER A 403 22.19 6.36 1.81
N VAL A 404 21.14 6.46 0.97
CA VAL A 404 19.91 5.67 1.12
C VAL A 404 20.19 4.17 1.01
N HIS A 405 20.96 3.74 0.01
CA HIS A 405 21.24 2.30 -0.16
C HIS A 405 22.22 1.77 0.88
N GLN A 406 23.21 2.55 1.32
CA GLN A 406 24.08 2.16 2.44
C GLN A 406 23.28 1.99 3.73
N CYS A 407 22.37 2.92 4.03
CA CYS A 407 21.46 2.82 5.16
C CYS A 407 20.69 1.49 5.15
N ARG A 408 20.06 1.15 4.02
CA ARG A 408 19.29 -0.10 3.85
C ARG A 408 20.17 -1.36 3.84
N GLU A 409 21.39 -1.31 3.33
CA GLU A 409 22.36 -2.41 3.45
C GLU A 409 22.72 -2.68 4.90
N PHE A 410 23.00 -1.63 5.68
CA PHE A 410 23.40 -1.77 7.08
C PHE A 410 22.23 -2.21 7.97
N GLU A 411 21.01 -1.72 7.70
CA GLU A 411 19.78 -2.24 8.31
C GLU A 411 19.65 -3.75 8.05
N ALA A 412 19.70 -4.18 6.79
CA ALA A 412 19.63 -5.60 6.45
C ALA A 412 20.80 -6.41 7.05
N SER A 413 21.98 -5.80 7.18
CA SER A 413 23.13 -6.44 7.85
C SER A 413 22.92 -6.66 9.34
N ALA A 414 22.21 -5.76 10.03
CA ALA A 414 21.85 -5.93 11.43
C ALA A 414 20.89 -7.11 11.61
N HIS A 415 19.86 -7.21 10.76
CA HIS A 415 18.93 -8.34 10.74
C HIS A 415 19.64 -9.68 10.45
N VAL A 416 20.48 -9.76 9.42
CA VAL A 416 21.26 -10.98 9.13
C VAL A 416 22.18 -11.35 10.29
N ALA A 417 22.79 -10.37 10.95
CA ALA A 417 23.65 -10.62 12.11
C ALA A 417 22.85 -11.11 13.32
N PHE A 418 21.64 -10.59 13.51
CA PHE A 418 20.72 -10.98 14.57
C PHE A 418 20.29 -12.45 14.39
N GLU A 419 19.83 -12.83 13.19
CA GLU A 419 19.48 -14.22 12.84
C GLU A 419 20.64 -15.19 13.03
N ALA A 420 21.86 -14.75 12.77
CA ALA A 420 23.07 -15.55 12.93
C ALA A 420 23.63 -15.58 14.37
N GLY A 421 23.00 -14.87 15.33
CA GLY A 421 23.48 -14.77 16.72
C GLY A 421 24.78 -13.96 16.88
N ASN A 422 25.16 -13.14 15.90
CA ASN A 422 26.36 -12.30 15.92
C ASN A 422 26.03 -10.89 16.45
N TYR A 423 25.74 -10.79 17.75
CA TYR A 423 25.22 -9.58 18.38
C TYR A 423 26.20 -8.37 18.33
N ASN A 424 27.52 -8.60 18.32
CA ASN A 424 28.50 -7.51 18.14
C ASN A 424 28.33 -6.79 16.80
N THR A 425 27.99 -7.57 15.76
CA THR A 425 27.76 -7.03 14.42
C THR A 425 26.43 -6.28 14.33
N VAL A 426 25.42 -6.67 15.12
CA VAL A 426 24.13 -5.95 15.19
C VAL A 426 24.33 -4.49 15.58
N HIS A 427 25.06 -4.22 16.68
CA HIS A 427 25.34 -2.85 17.13
C HIS A 427 26.13 -2.03 16.10
N THR A 428 27.18 -2.63 15.54
CA THR A 428 28.01 -1.97 14.53
C THR A 428 27.21 -1.64 13.27
N ALA A 429 26.38 -2.57 12.80
CA ALA A 429 25.53 -2.37 11.63
C ALA A 429 24.42 -1.33 11.89
N SER A 430 23.78 -1.37 13.06
CA SER A 430 22.72 -0.43 13.44
C SER A 430 23.23 1.00 13.49
N ASN A 431 24.40 1.23 14.11
CA ASN A 431 25.02 2.55 14.14
C ASN A 431 25.37 3.05 12.73
N ARG A 432 25.91 2.19 11.87
CA ARG A 432 26.20 2.56 10.47
C ARG A 432 24.92 2.87 9.68
N ALA A 433 23.82 2.16 9.94
CA ALA A 433 22.52 2.43 9.32
C ALA A 433 22.00 3.83 9.71
N ARG A 434 22.07 4.18 11.00
CA ARG A 434 21.68 5.51 11.51
C ARG A 434 22.55 6.62 10.95
N SER A 435 23.88 6.47 10.97
CA SER A 435 24.78 7.48 10.39
C SER A 435 24.57 7.67 8.89
N ALA A 436 24.27 6.59 8.13
CA ALA A 436 23.94 6.71 6.72
C ALA A 436 22.57 7.37 6.49
N ALA A 437 21.61 7.18 7.40
CA ALA A 437 20.32 7.86 7.37
C ALA A 437 20.48 9.37 7.59
N GLU A 438 21.30 9.79 8.56
CA GLU A 438 21.61 11.21 8.83
C GLU A 438 22.27 11.93 7.65
N GLN A 439 23.01 11.20 6.83
CA GLN A 439 23.66 11.71 5.61
C GLN A 439 22.75 11.67 4.38
N SER A 440 21.53 11.12 4.50
CA SER A 440 20.59 11.06 3.41
C SER A 440 19.87 12.39 3.23
N PRO A 441 19.60 12.84 1.99
CA PRO A 441 18.72 13.97 1.75
C PRO A 441 17.24 13.66 2.04
N GLN A 442 16.89 12.41 2.40
CA GLN A 442 15.55 12.07 2.85
C GLN A 442 15.41 12.41 4.33
N GLU A 443 14.53 13.35 4.65
CA GLU A 443 14.32 13.85 6.03
C GLU A 443 13.93 12.75 7.02
N TYR A 444 13.29 11.66 6.55
CA TYR A 444 12.91 10.53 7.39
C TYR A 444 13.09 9.20 6.66
N ILE A 445 14.01 8.37 7.17
CA ILE A 445 14.15 6.96 6.77
C ILE A 445 13.71 6.09 7.92
N HIS A 446 12.56 5.43 7.77
CA HIS A 446 12.08 4.46 8.74
C HIS A 446 12.94 3.19 8.70
N LEU A 447 13.59 2.86 9.82
CA LEU A 447 14.41 1.66 10.03
C LEU A 447 13.56 0.60 10.74
N ARG A 448 13.31 -0.52 10.07
CA ARG A 448 12.38 -1.57 10.50
C ARG A 448 12.99 -2.34 11.66
N GLU A 449 12.34 -2.26 12.81
CA GLU A 449 12.64 -3.05 14.02
C GLU A 449 14.09 -2.95 14.50
N LEU A 450 14.85 -1.95 14.04
CA LEU A 450 16.29 -1.85 14.30
C LEU A 450 16.58 -1.66 15.79
N ASP A 451 15.79 -0.82 16.46
CA ASP A 451 15.91 -0.58 17.89
C ASP A 451 15.53 -1.84 18.69
N ALA A 452 14.49 -2.56 18.25
CA ALA A 452 14.05 -3.81 18.85
C ALA A 452 15.15 -4.89 18.80
N ILE A 453 15.73 -5.15 17.62
CA ILE A 453 16.81 -6.14 17.50
C ILE A 453 18.08 -5.71 18.24
N GLU A 454 18.33 -4.41 18.38
CA GLU A 454 19.47 -3.89 19.13
C GLU A 454 19.32 -4.12 20.64
N THR A 455 18.14 -3.83 21.21
CA THR A 455 17.84 -4.10 22.63
C THR A 455 18.00 -5.59 22.93
N ILE A 456 17.46 -6.46 22.07
CA ILE A 456 17.57 -7.91 22.24
C ILE A 456 19.04 -8.35 22.10
N ALA A 457 19.79 -7.82 21.13
CA ALA A 457 21.20 -8.13 20.97
C ALA A 457 22.03 -7.76 22.22
N THR A 458 21.77 -6.60 22.84
CA THR A 458 22.41 -6.21 24.11
C THR A 458 22.08 -7.19 25.24
N ALA A 459 20.80 -7.56 25.37
CA ALA A 459 20.36 -8.53 26.37
C ALA A 459 21.06 -9.89 26.19
N ARG A 460 21.16 -10.37 24.95
CA ARG A 460 21.82 -11.64 24.62
C ARG A 460 23.32 -11.60 24.88
N GLN A 461 23.99 -10.48 24.63
CA GLN A 461 25.41 -10.34 24.96
C GLN A 461 25.67 -10.34 26.47
N ALA A 462 24.80 -9.70 27.25
CA ALA A 462 24.89 -9.72 28.71
C ALA A 462 24.65 -11.16 29.22
N GLU A 463 23.66 -11.86 28.67
CA GLU A 463 23.38 -13.26 28.99
C GLU A 463 24.58 -14.17 28.68
N GLN A 464 25.22 -14.00 27.51
CA GLN A 464 26.42 -14.76 27.12
C GLN A 464 27.62 -14.50 28.04
N ARG A 465 27.72 -13.30 28.63
CA ARG A 465 28.78 -12.96 29.59
C ARG A 465 28.47 -13.42 31.02
N GLY A 466 27.31 -14.05 31.25
CA GLY A 466 26.83 -14.43 32.58
C GLY A 466 26.29 -13.26 33.41
N GLU A 467 26.10 -12.08 32.80
CA GLU A 467 25.57 -10.87 33.44
C GLU A 467 24.02 -10.93 33.47
N TYR A 468 23.43 -11.95 34.09
CA TYR A 468 22.00 -12.25 33.97
C TYR A 468 21.07 -11.15 34.49
N GLU A 469 21.44 -10.44 35.55
CA GLU A 469 20.66 -9.29 36.04
C GLU A 469 20.61 -8.16 35.01
N THR A 470 21.73 -7.90 34.32
CA THR A 470 21.80 -6.93 33.23
C THR A 470 20.95 -7.38 32.04
N ALA A 471 21.05 -8.66 31.66
CA ALA A 471 20.24 -9.23 30.58
C ALA A 471 18.74 -9.12 30.86
N LEU A 472 18.30 -9.45 32.08
CA LEU A 472 16.90 -9.35 32.51
C LEU A 472 16.37 -7.92 32.42
N LYS A 473 17.15 -6.93 32.89
CA LYS A 473 16.77 -5.51 32.77
C LYS A 473 16.56 -5.09 31.32
N GLN A 474 17.40 -5.59 30.40
CA GLN A 474 17.27 -5.29 28.97
C GLN A 474 16.04 -5.97 28.35
N TYR A 475 15.76 -7.24 28.67
CA TYR A 475 14.53 -7.89 28.22
C TYR A 475 13.27 -7.23 28.80
N GLN A 476 13.32 -6.70 30.02
CA GLN A 476 12.21 -5.96 30.63
C GLN A 476 11.99 -4.57 30.00
N GLN A 477 13.00 -3.98 29.38
CA GLN A 477 12.89 -2.73 28.62
C GLN A 477 12.25 -2.94 27.25
N PHE A 478 12.15 -4.18 26.78
CA PHE A 478 11.43 -4.53 25.57
C PHE A 478 9.92 -4.53 25.85
N ASP A 479 9.26 -3.41 25.56
CA ASP A 479 7.82 -3.25 25.71
C ASP A 479 7.17 -3.17 24.33
N SER A 480 6.72 -4.33 23.83
CA SER A 480 5.99 -4.41 22.58
C SER A 480 5.02 -5.59 22.63
N GLU A 481 3.85 -5.36 23.21
CA GLU A 481 2.76 -6.36 23.28
C GLU A 481 2.36 -6.92 21.90
N GLU A 482 2.69 -6.22 20.80
CA GLU A 482 2.39 -6.61 19.42
C GLU A 482 3.60 -7.12 18.61
N SER A 483 4.82 -7.17 19.17
CA SER A 483 5.98 -7.67 18.42
C SER A 483 5.98 -9.20 18.31
N HIS A 484 6.20 -9.70 17.10
CA HIS A 484 6.44 -11.13 16.86
C HIS A 484 7.69 -11.67 17.60
N LEU A 485 8.58 -10.79 18.08
CA LEU A 485 9.77 -11.14 18.87
C LEU A 485 9.46 -11.33 20.37
N GLN A 486 8.27 -10.90 20.85
CA GLN A 486 7.90 -10.91 22.27
C GLN A 486 7.97 -12.30 22.91
N SER A 487 7.53 -13.33 22.18
CA SER A 487 7.59 -14.72 22.64
C SER A 487 9.04 -15.16 22.87
N GLY A 488 9.96 -14.79 21.98
CA GLY A 488 11.39 -15.08 22.10
C GLY A 488 12.02 -14.33 23.27
N VAL A 489 11.69 -13.04 23.44
CA VAL A 489 12.14 -12.22 24.57
C VAL A 489 11.70 -12.82 25.91
N THR A 490 10.43 -13.20 26.03
CA THR A 490 9.87 -13.79 27.26
C THR A 490 10.57 -15.10 27.61
N CYS A 491 10.80 -15.95 26.61
CA CYS A 491 11.54 -17.21 26.77
C CYS A 491 12.97 -16.96 27.29
N HIS A 492 13.69 -16.00 26.71
CA HIS A 492 15.06 -15.70 27.13
C HIS A 492 15.15 -15.01 28.49
N ALA A 493 14.17 -14.18 28.85
CA ALA A 493 14.06 -13.63 30.19
C ALA A 493 13.91 -14.77 31.22
N GLN A 494 12.97 -15.69 31.02
CA GLN A 494 12.80 -16.86 31.90
C GLN A 494 14.07 -17.72 31.99
N LEU A 495 14.77 -17.91 30.87
CA LEU A 495 16.05 -18.62 30.85
C LEU A 495 17.13 -17.91 31.70
N CYS A 496 17.18 -16.58 31.67
CA CYS A 496 18.10 -15.82 32.52
C CYS A 496 17.76 -15.97 34.01
N GLU A 497 16.48 -15.99 34.37
CA GLU A 497 16.05 -16.23 35.76
C GLU A 497 16.47 -17.62 36.25
N ILE A 498 16.31 -18.66 35.41
CA ILE A 498 16.76 -20.02 35.69
C ILE A 498 18.28 -20.04 35.89
N LYS A 499 19.04 -19.51 34.92
CA LYS A 499 20.51 -19.49 34.97
C LYS A 499 21.03 -18.74 36.18
N GLN A 500 20.42 -17.62 36.54
CA GLN A 500 20.73 -16.86 37.73
C GLN A 500 20.46 -17.68 39.00
N ALA A 501 19.29 -18.32 39.12
CA ALA A 501 18.96 -19.16 40.27
C ALA A 501 19.90 -20.35 40.40
N VAL A 502 20.32 -20.98 39.30
CA VAL A 502 21.35 -22.05 39.31
C VAL A 502 22.69 -21.51 39.80
N ASN A 503 23.17 -20.39 39.26
CA ASN A 503 24.44 -19.78 39.67
C ASN A 503 24.45 -19.37 41.16
N ASP A 504 23.31 -18.93 41.69
CA ASP A 504 23.14 -18.55 43.09
C ASP A 504 22.96 -19.76 44.03
N GLY A 505 22.94 -21.00 43.51
CA GLY A 505 22.67 -22.22 44.28
C GLY A 505 21.20 -22.37 44.73
N ARG A 506 20.28 -21.60 44.16
CA ARG A 506 18.83 -21.62 44.44
C ARG A 506 18.13 -22.66 43.55
N HIS A 507 18.53 -23.92 43.65
CA HIS A 507 18.08 -25.00 42.76
C HIS A 507 16.56 -25.22 42.75
N ASN A 508 15.88 -25.10 43.90
CA ASN A 508 14.42 -25.21 43.96
C ASN A 508 13.71 -24.10 43.18
N ASP A 509 14.26 -22.88 43.18
CA ASP A 509 13.72 -21.78 42.39
C ASP A 509 13.95 -22.02 40.90
N ALA A 510 15.14 -22.46 40.52
CA ALA A 510 15.48 -22.79 39.13
C ALA A 510 14.52 -23.86 38.55
N LEU A 511 14.31 -24.96 39.29
CA LEU A 511 13.38 -26.01 38.91
C LEU A 511 11.94 -25.51 38.80
N ARG A 512 11.48 -24.72 39.78
CA ARG A 512 10.14 -24.14 39.79
C ARG A 512 9.93 -23.26 38.56
N ILE A 513 10.86 -22.35 38.25
CA ILE A 513 10.76 -21.46 37.09
C ILE A 513 10.75 -22.28 35.80
N ALA A 514 11.62 -23.28 35.68
CA ALA A 514 11.70 -24.14 34.50
C ALA A 514 10.40 -24.93 34.25
N HIS A 515 9.80 -25.52 35.28
CA HIS A 515 8.54 -26.29 35.15
C HIS A 515 7.31 -25.41 34.98
N GLN A 516 7.35 -24.16 35.44
CA GLN A 516 6.26 -23.21 35.24
C GLN A 516 6.31 -22.56 33.85
N GLY A 517 7.51 -22.25 33.35
CA GLY A 517 7.70 -21.57 32.06
C GLY A 517 7.79 -22.52 30.86
N PHE A 518 8.22 -23.77 31.07
CA PHE A 518 8.48 -24.71 29.98
C PHE A 518 7.83 -26.07 30.24
N ASN A 519 7.47 -26.78 29.15
CA ASN A 519 7.02 -28.16 29.25
C ASN A 519 8.09 -29.01 29.98
N SER A 520 7.66 -29.89 30.87
CA SER A 520 8.50 -30.84 31.59
C SER A 520 9.36 -31.72 30.68
N GLU A 521 8.98 -31.92 29.43
CA GLU A 521 9.74 -32.68 28.42
C GLU A 521 10.68 -31.79 27.57
N SER A 522 10.66 -30.47 27.76
CA SER A 522 11.54 -29.57 27.03
C SER A 522 13.01 -29.75 27.41
N ILE A 523 13.91 -29.51 26.46
CA ILE A 523 15.36 -29.53 26.68
C ILE A 523 15.76 -28.58 27.81
N ILE A 524 15.09 -27.43 27.95
CA ILE A 524 15.37 -26.44 28.99
C ILE A 524 15.03 -26.99 30.38
N ALA A 525 13.86 -27.61 30.55
CA ALA A 525 13.47 -28.23 31.82
C ALA A 525 14.42 -29.38 32.20
N ILE A 526 14.75 -30.26 31.24
CA ILE A 526 15.66 -31.40 31.45
C ILE A 526 17.08 -30.91 31.79
N ALA A 527 17.59 -29.91 31.09
CA ALA A 527 18.92 -29.34 31.37
C ALA A 527 18.96 -28.67 32.75
N THR A 528 17.89 -28.00 33.16
CA THR A 528 17.77 -27.39 34.49
C THR A 528 17.78 -28.43 35.59
N GLU A 529 17.02 -29.52 35.42
CA GLU A 529 17.00 -30.66 36.34
C GLU A 529 18.38 -31.29 36.51
N ALA A 530 19.07 -31.57 35.41
CA ALA A 530 20.43 -32.09 35.44
C ALA A 530 21.38 -31.13 36.17
N SER A 531 21.27 -29.82 35.91
CA SER A 531 22.09 -28.78 36.55
C SER A 531 21.81 -28.65 38.05
N CYS A 532 20.60 -28.98 38.49
CA CYS A 532 20.17 -29.00 39.88
C CYS A 532 20.40 -30.36 40.58
N GLY A 533 20.96 -31.36 39.88
CA GLY A 533 21.26 -32.69 40.43
C GLY A 533 20.08 -33.67 40.48
N VAL A 534 19.03 -33.43 39.69
CA VAL A 534 17.87 -34.32 39.55
C VAL A 534 18.11 -35.32 38.40
N LEU A 535 18.14 -36.61 38.72
CA LEU A 535 18.34 -37.69 37.73
C LEU A 535 16.98 -38.25 37.26
N ARG A 536 16.65 -38.09 35.97
CA ARG A 536 15.51 -38.76 35.34
C ARG A 536 15.90 -40.15 34.82
N THR A 537 15.07 -41.15 35.13
CA THR A 537 15.27 -42.56 34.73
C THR A 537 14.61 -42.95 33.41
N GLU A 538 13.72 -42.12 32.85
CA GLU A 538 12.97 -42.43 31.63
C GLU A 538 12.91 -41.19 30.72
N LEU A 539 13.63 -41.22 29.60
CA LEU A 539 13.46 -40.26 28.50
C LEU A 539 12.91 -41.06 27.31
N ASN A 540 11.66 -40.80 26.94
CA ASN A 540 11.03 -41.40 25.75
C ASN A 540 11.42 -40.62 24.49
N ASP A 541 11.85 -41.35 23.47
CA ASP A 541 12.43 -40.89 22.19
C ASP A 541 11.46 -40.16 21.24
N SER A 542 10.30 -39.65 21.68
CA SER A 542 9.20 -39.30 20.75
C SER A 542 8.48 -37.95 20.96
N SER A 543 9.07 -36.94 21.59
CA SER A 543 8.44 -35.62 21.67
C SER A 543 8.81 -34.74 20.47
N ASP A 544 7.84 -34.51 19.58
CA ASP A 544 7.93 -33.53 18.49
C ASP A 544 8.31 -32.13 19.02
N LEU A 545 9.40 -31.57 18.46
CA LEU A 545 10.08 -30.32 18.87
C LEU A 545 9.31 -29.05 18.43
N THR A 546 8.05 -28.87 18.84
CA THR A 546 7.16 -27.88 18.19
C THR A 546 7.05 -26.49 18.84
N ALA A 547 8.06 -26.00 19.56
CA ALA A 547 8.06 -24.57 19.98
C ALA A 547 9.46 -23.93 20.04
N THR A 548 10.50 -24.69 19.74
CA THR A 548 11.87 -24.33 20.06
C THR A 548 12.66 -23.94 18.81
N GLU A 549 12.24 -24.36 17.61
CA GLU A 549 13.00 -24.13 16.38
C GLU A 549 13.01 -22.66 15.89
N GLN A 550 12.11 -21.79 16.35
CA GLN A 550 12.09 -20.39 15.90
C GLN A 550 13.09 -19.48 16.63
N PHE A 551 13.64 -19.88 17.77
CA PHE A 551 14.61 -19.07 18.53
C PHE A 551 15.76 -19.88 19.15
N LEU A 552 15.80 -21.20 18.98
CA LEU A 552 16.99 -22.00 19.28
C LEU A 552 18.04 -21.87 18.19
N SER A 553 18.76 -20.75 18.18
CA SER A 553 20.19 -20.80 17.95
C SER A 553 20.92 -21.18 19.25
N ILE A 554 20.38 -22.11 20.07
CA ILE A 554 21.28 -22.82 20.97
C ILE A 554 22.18 -23.57 20.01
N ASN A 555 23.44 -23.12 19.95
CA ASN A 555 24.51 -23.70 19.17
C ASN A 555 24.29 -25.21 19.08
N THR A 556 23.88 -25.70 17.91
CA THR A 556 23.46 -27.09 17.68
C THR A 556 24.59 -28.07 18.05
N ASP A 557 25.83 -27.57 18.05
CA ASP A 557 27.01 -28.28 18.54
C ASP A 557 26.96 -28.49 20.07
N VAL A 558 26.41 -27.57 20.86
CA VAL A 558 26.26 -27.69 22.32
C VAL A 558 25.17 -28.67 22.71
N VAL A 559 24.02 -28.68 22.01
CA VAL A 559 22.92 -29.63 22.30
C VAL A 559 23.30 -31.05 21.86
N SER A 560 23.93 -31.20 20.69
CA SER A 560 24.44 -32.50 20.24
C SER A 560 25.54 -33.03 21.17
N THR A 561 26.43 -32.15 21.67
CA THR A 561 27.47 -32.54 22.65
C THR A 561 26.86 -32.87 24.02
N LEU A 562 25.83 -32.15 24.49
CA LEU A 562 25.15 -32.46 25.76
C LEU A 562 24.53 -33.85 25.75
N SER A 563 23.91 -34.25 24.63
CA SER A 563 23.31 -35.58 24.49
C SER A 563 24.34 -36.72 24.54
N VAL A 564 25.56 -36.47 24.04
CA VAL A 564 26.70 -37.41 24.10
C VAL A 564 27.33 -37.44 25.49
N VAL A 565 27.44 -36.28 26.16
CA VAL A 565 27.95 -36.16 27.54
C VAL A 565 27.00 -36.81 28.55
N LEU A 566 25.68 -36.63 28.40
CA LEU A 566 24.66 -37.28 29.23
C LEU A 566 24.65 -38.81 29.08
N ARG A 567 24.91 -39.33 27.87
CA ARG A 567 25.07 -40.78 27.62
C ARG A 567 26.34 -41.35 28.25
N LEU A 568 27.45 -40.61 28.26
CA LEU A 568 28.71 -41.04 28.86
C LEU A 568 28.68 -40.99 30.40
N LEU A 569 27.88 -40.10 30.98
CA LEU A 569 27.67 -40.01 32.44
C LEU A 569 26.88 -41.19 33.02
N GLN A 570 26.10 -41.93 32.21
CA GLN A 570 25.35 -43.12 32.64
C GLN A 570 26.21 -44.39 32.82
N ALA A 571 27.47 -44.40 32.36
CA ALA A 571 28.30 -45.61 32.34
C ALA A 571 29.05 -45.91 33.66
N GLY A 572 29.25 -44.91 34.54
CA GLY A 572 29.91 -45.06 35.85
C GLY A 572 31.41 -45.45 35.84
N GLY A 573 32.18 -44.92 36.81
CA GLY A 573 33.59 -45.28 37.04
C GLY A 573 34.56 -44.09 37.08
N THR A 574 35.86 -44.36 37.23
CA THR A 574 36.93 -43.36 37.43
C THR A 574 37.09 -42.36 36.26
N ALA A 575 36.57 -42.69 35.06
CA ALA A 575 36.50 -41.79 33.92
C ALA A 575 35.43 -40.69 34.08
N THR A 576 34.39 -40.92 34.89
CA THR A 576 33.29 -39.99 35.16
C THR A 576 33.77 -38.75 35.94
N GLN A 577 34.76 -38.89 36.82
CA GLN A 577 35.36 -37.76 37.55
C GLN A 577 36.27 -36.90 36.65
N LEU A 578 36.99 -37.51 35.71
CA LEU A 578 37.81 -36.79 34.71
C LEU A 578 36.93 -36.04 33.68
N LEU A 579 35.78 -36.60 33.31
CA LEU A 579 34.80 -35.98 32.42
C LEU A 579 33.94 -34.91 33.11
N GLN A 580 33.66 -35.02 34.42
CA GLN A 580 33.07 -33.93 35.21
C GLN A 580 33.99 -32.72 35.30
N GLN A 581 35.31 -32.94 35.41
CA GLN A 581 36.32 -31.88 35.36
C GLN A 581 36.44 -31.24 33.96
N GLN A 582 36.33 -32.02 32.88
CA GLN A 582 36.30 -31.47 31.51
C GLN A 582 34.96 -30.80 31.15
N ALA A 583 33.82 -31.29 31.63
CA ALA A 583 32.53 -30.63 31.48
C ALA A 583 32.52 -29.29 32.22
N ALA A 584 33.05 -29.22 33.44
CA ALA A 584 33.25 -27.96 34.16
C ALA A 584 34.20 -27.01 33.41
N ALA A 585 35.23 -27.52 32.71
CA ALA A 585 36.12 -26.72 31.88
C ALA A 585 35.47 -26.23 30.56
N CYS A 586 34.52 -26.98 29.99
CA CYS A 586 33.69 -26.54 28.86
C CYS A 586 32.64 -25.50 29.29
N PHE A 587 32.08 -25.61 30.49
CA PHE A 587 31.19 -24.59 31.06
C PHE A 587 31.92 -23.33 31.57
N GLN A 588 33.25 -23.38 31.74
CA GLN A 588 34.08 -22.23 32.06
C GLN A 588 34.62 -21.49 30.83
N ASN A 589 34.49 -22.06 29.61
CA ASN A 589 34.86 -21.42 28.34
C ASN A 589 33.66 -21.25 27.37
N LEU A 590 32.45 -21.52 27.84
CA LEU A 590 31.19 -20.95 27.35
C LEU A 590 30.97 -19.59 28.01
#